data_AF-A0A2V9ZFV0-F1
#
_entry.id   AF-A0A2V9ZFV0-F1
#
_cell.length_a   1.000
_cell.length_b   1.000
_cell.length_c   1.000
_cell.angle_alpha   90.00
_cell.angle_beta   90.00
_cell.angle_gamma   90.00
#
_symmetry.space_group_name_H-M   'P 1'
#
loop_
_entity.id
_entity.type
_entity.pdbx_description
1 polymer ?
#
loop_
_entity_poly.entity_id
_entity_poly.type
_entity_poly.pdbx_seq_one_letter_code
_entity_poly.pdbx_strand_id
1 'polypeptide(L)'
;GFGVPIGEWLRGPLRAWADSLLAADRLAEQGFFDPVRVETVWDEHVSGKRNWQYLLWDVLMFQSWLQHQESSRPLAPQVLGA
;
A
#
# COMPACT_ATOMS: atom_id res chain seq x y z
N GLY A 1 12.51 -0.18 -25.77
CA GLY A 1 12.76 -0.47 -24.35
C GLY A 1 11.51 -1.09 -23.76
N PHE A 2 11.63 -2.19 -23.03
CA PHE A 2 10.49 -2.85 -22.38
C PHE A 2 10.30 -2.23 -21.00
N GLY A 3 9.41 -1.24 -20.90
CA GLY A 3 9.02 -0.68 -19.61
C GLY A 3 8.16 -1.68 -18.85
N VAL A 4 8.34 -1.76 -17.53
CA VAL A 4 7.47 -2.53 -16.65
C VAL A 4 6.07 -1.91 -16.69
N PRO A 5 5.00 -2.64 -17.06
CA PRO A 5 3.67 -2.08 -17.25
C PRO A 5 2.92 -1.94 -15.92
N ILE A 6 3.49 -1.17 -14.98
CA ILE A 6 2.98 -1.00 -13.61
C ILE A 6 1.51 -0.58 -13.64
N GLY A 7 1.15 0.44 -14.43
CA GLY A 7 -0.23 0.92 -14.50
C GLY A 7 -1.23 -0.10 -15.07
N GLU A 8 -0.81 -1.07 -15.89
CA GLU A 8 -1.69 -2.16 -16.32
C GLU A 8 -1.83 -3.22 -15.23
N TRP A 9 -0.73 -3.52 -14.54
CA TRP A 9 -0.75 -4.46 -13.43
C TRP A 9 -1.62 -3.97 -12.27
N LEU A 10 -1.49 -2.70 -11.88
CA LEU A 10 -2.29 -2.10 -10.81
C LEU A 10 -3.79 -2.01 -11.16
N ARG A 11 -4.14 -1.90 -12.45
CA ARG A 11 -5.54 -1.95 -12.91
C ARG A 11 -6.08 -3.39 -13.07
N GLY A 12 -5.21 -4.38 -13.07
CA GLY A 12 -5.57 -5.78 -13.30
C GLY A 12 -4.96 -6.71 -12.26
N PRO A 13 -3.93 -7.50 -12.60
CA PRO A 13 -3.45 -8.62 -11.79
C PRO A 13 -2.98 -8.24 -10.37
N LEU A 14 -2.53 -7.00 -10.15
CA LEU A 14 -2.07 -6.51 -8.84
C LEU A 14 -3.12 -5.64 -8.13
N ARG A 15 -4.32 -5.44 -8.69
CA ARG A 15 -5.34 -4.56 -8.11
C ARG A 15 -5.73 -4.97 -6.69
N ALA A 16 -6.07 -6.24 -6.48
CA ALA A 16 -6.49 -6.73 -5.17
C ALA A 16 -5.38 -6.64 -4.11
N TRP A 17 -4.12 -6.86 -4.53
CA TRP A 17 -2.97 -6.66 -3.65
C TRP A 17 -2.83 -5.19 -3.25
N ALA A 18 -2.93 -4.27 -4.22
CA ALA A 18 -2.87 -2.84 -3.95
C ALA A 18 -4.04 -2.38 -3.06
N ASP A 19 -5.27 -2.82 -3.34
CA ASP A 19 -6.46 -2.53 -2.51
C ASP A 19 -6.21 -2.91 -1.04
N SER A 20 -5.58 -4.06 -0.78
CA SER A 20 -5.28 -4.52 0.58
C SER A 20 -4.22 -3.68 1.31
N LEU A 21 -3.28 -3.09 0.56
CA LEU A 21 -2.22 -2.24 1.11
C LEU A 21 -2.69 -0.80 1.32
N LEU A 22 -3.67 -0.35 0.54
CA LEU A 22 -4.19 1.02 0.53
C LEU A 22 -5.53 1.18 1.27
N ALA A 23 -5.98 0.14 1.99
CA ALA A 23 -7.22 0.18 2.75
C ALA A 23 -7.25 1.36 3.74
N ALA A 24 -8.32 2.16 3.72
CA ALA A 24 -8.39 3.43 4.44
C ALA A 24 -8.17 3.27 5.96
N ASP A 25 -8.79 2.26 6.59
CA ASP A 25 -8.66 1.99 8.02
C ASP A 25 -7.21 1.69 8.39
N ARG A 26 -6.55 0.84 7.61
CA ARG A 26 -5.12 0.52 7.77
C ARG A 26 -4.25 1.76 7.66
N LEU A 27 -4.47 2.58 6.63
CA LEU A 27 -3.70 3.82 6.44
C LEU A 27 -3.90 4.80 7.60
N ALA A 28 -5.14 4.89 8.12
CA ALA A 28 -5.48 5.73 9.25
C ALA A 28 -4.79 5.25 10.54
N GLU A 29 -4.79 3.95 10.80
CA GLU A 29 -4.11 3.34 11.97
C GLU A 29 -2.59 3.56 11.93
N GLN A 30 -1.98 3.45 10.76
CA GLN A 30 -0.54 3.61 10.59
C GLN A 30 -0.08 5.07 10.61
N GLY A 31 -0.92 6.01 10.19
CA GLY A 31 -0.68 7.45 10.31
C GLY A 31 0.39 8.06 9.39
N PHE A 32 0.89 7.32 8.39
CA PHE A 32 1.91 7.81 7.45
C PHE A 32 1.34 8.54 6.22
N PHE A 33 0.11 8.21 5.83
CA PHE A 33 -0.54 8.78 4.65
C PHE A 33 -1.94 9.28 5.00
N ASP A 34 -2.40 10.28 4.25
CA ASP A 34 -3.78 10.74 4.26
C ASP A 34 -4.65 9.72 3.49
N PRO A 35 -5.55 8.96 4.17
CA PRO A 35 -6.35 7.92 3.53
C PRO A 35 -7.23 8.47 2.40
N VAL A 36 -7.84 9.66 2.58
CA VAL A 36 -8.76 10.26 1.61
C VAL A 36 -8.01 10.63 0.34
N ARG A 37 -6.80 11.18 0.49
CA ARG A 37 -5.97 11.54 -0.65
C ARG A 37 -5.49 10.29 -1.41
N VAL A 38 -5.10 9.25 -0.70
CA VAL A 38 -4.66 7.99 -1.31
C VAL A 38 -5.79 7.32 -2.06
N GLU A 39 -6.99 7.22 -1.47
CA GLU A 39 -8.19 6.68 -2.10
C GLU A 39 -8.53 7.44 -3.39
N THR A 40 -8.52 8.78 -3.34
CA THR A 40 -8.77 9.61 -4.53
C THR A 40 -7.77 9.30 -5.66
N VAL A 41 -6.46 9.26 -5.34
CA VAL A 41 -5.42 8.97 -6.33
C VAL A 41 -5.55 7.56 -6.89
N TRP A 42 -5.90 6.59 -6.04
CA TRP A 42 -6.11 5.21 -6.41
C TRP A 42 -7.31 5.05 -7.35
N ASP A 43 -8.45 5.67 -7.03
CA ASP A 43 -9.65 5.64 -7.87
C ASP A 43 -9.42 6.31 -9.23
N GLU A 44 -8.74 7.46 -9.26
CA GLU A 44 -8.36 8.11 -10.52
C GLU A 44 -7.47 7.21 -11.38
N HIS A 45 -6.60 6.41 -10.76
CA HIS A 45 -5.74 5.47 -11.47
C HIS A 45 -6.50 4.25 -11.99
N VAL A 46 -7.28 3.61 -11.13
CA VAL A 46 -8.01 2.38 -11.45
C VAL A 46 -9.03 2.64 -12.55
N SER A 47 -9.75 3.76 -12.47
CA SER A 47 -10.70 4.19 -13.50
C SER A 47 -10.06 4.59 -14.84
N GLY A 48 -8.73 4.75 -14.88
CA GLY A 48 -8.01 5.25 -16.04
C GLY A 48 -8.17 6.76 -16.27
N LYS A 49 -8.82 7.49 -15.35
CA LYS A 49 -8.98 8.95 -15.42
C LYS A 49 -7.63 9.68 -15.43
N ARG A 50 -6.66 9.19 -14.65
CA ARG A 50 -5.28 9.71 -14.62
C ARG A 50 -4.26 8.59 -14.40
N ASN A 51 -3.07 8.73 -14.98
CA ASN A 51 -1.98 7.79 -14.73
C ASN A 51 -1.14 8.21 -13.52
N TRP A 52 -1.37 7.58 -12.38
CA TRP A 52 -0.62 7.77 -11.13
C TRP A 52 0.38 6.64 -10.83
N GLN A 53 0.75 5.82 -11.82
CA GLN A 53 1.47 4.56 -11.61
C GLN A 53 2.76 4.70 -10.77
N TYR A 54 3.55 5.76 -10.98
CA TYR A 54 4.82 5.93 -10.26
C TYR A 54 4.60 6.34 -8.81
N LEU A 55 3.68 7.28 -8.57
CA LEU A 55 3.34 7.72 -7.21
C LEU A 55 2.73 6.57 -6.40
N LEU A 56 1.79 5.83 -7.00
CA LEU A 56 1.17 4.68 -6.35
C LEU A 56 2.19 3.57 -6.08
N TRP A 57 3.13 3.35 -7.00
CA TRP A 57 4.18 2.36 -6.79
C TRP A 57 5.04 2.68 -5.56
N ASP A 58 5.44 3.95 -5.38
CA ASP A 58 6.21 4.36 -4.20
C ASP A 58 5.44 4.11 -2.89
N VAL A 59 4.16 4.46 -2.85
CA VAL A 59 3.27 4.22 -1.70
C VAL A 59 3.12 2.72 -1.42
N LEU A 60 2.92 1.92 -2.46
CA LEU A 60 2.74 0.46 -2.35
C LEU A 60 4.02 -0.23 -1.87
N MET A 61 5.18 0.20 -2.34
CA MET A 61 6.46 -0.33 -1.87
C MET A 61 6.69 -0.02 -0.38
N PHE A 62 6.38 1.20 0.05
CA PHE A 62 6.43 1.56 1.48
C PHE A 62 5.46 0.70 2.29
N GLN A 63 4.21 0.58 1.86
CA GLN A 63 3.18 -0.21 2.55
C GLN A 63 3.55 -1.70 2.62
N SER A 64 4.12 -2.26 1.56
CA SER A 64 4.60 -3.64 1.52
C SER A 64 5.77 -3.85 2.49
N TRP A 65 6.71 -2.91 2.55
CA TRP A 65 7.82 -2.98 3.50
C TRP A 65 7.32 -2.90 4.96
N LEU A 66 6.41 -1.98 5.25
CA LEU A 66 5.85 -1.80 6.59
C LEU A 66 5.13 -3.05 7.08
N GLN A 67 4.29 -3.66 6.23
CA GLN A 67 3.62 -4.92 6.54
C GLN A 67 4.62 -6.04 6.85
N HIS A 68 5.73 -6.11 6.11
CA HIS A 68 6.78 -7.09 6.36
C HIS A 68 7.47 -6.88 7.71
N GLN A 69 7.67 -5.63 8.14
CA GLN A 69 8.24 -5.30 9.45
C GLN A 69 7.30 -5.66 10.60
N GLU A 70 6.01 -5.38 10.46
CA GLU A 70 4.99 -5.75 11.45
C GLU A 70 4.94 -7.28 11.64
N SER A 71 5.02 -8.02 10.53
CA SER A 71 5.06 -9.49 10.52
C SER A 71 6.33 -10.07 11.14
N SER A 72 7.44 -9.32 11.06
CA SER A 72 8.77 -9.76 11.51
C SER A 72 9.09 -9.29 12.93
N ARG A 73 8.18 -8.57 13.59
CA ARG A 73 8.40 -8.07 14.96
C ARG A 73 8.40 -9.26 15.92
N PRO A 74 9.52 -9.56 16.62
CA PRO A 74 9.52 -10.64 17.59
C PRO A 74 8.52 -10.30 18.71
N LEU A 75 7.70 -11.29 19.09
CA LEU A 75 6.90 -11.22 20.32
C LEU A 75 7.88 -10.86 21.45
N ALA A 76 7.72 -9.68 22.03
CA ALA A 76 8.52 -9.32 23.20
C ALA A 76 8.36 -10.45 24.25
N PRO A 77 9.44 -10.87 24.93
CA PRO A 77 9.29 -11.81 26.03
C PRO A 77 8.32 -11.16 27.02
N GLN A 78 7.22 -11.85 27.33
CA GLN A 78 6.36 -11.46 28.43
C GLN A 78 7.25 -11.43 29.67
N VAL A 79 7.54 -10.23 30.18
CA VAL A 79 8.29 -10.08 31.43
C VAL A 79 7.42 -10.75 32.49
N LEU A 80 7.80 -11.98 32.87
CA LEU A 80 7.24 -12.65 34.05
C LEU A 80 7.49 -11.71 35.22
N GLY A 81 6.41 -11.22 35.81
CA GLY A 81 6.45 -10.37 36.98
C GLY A 81 7.31 -11.03 38.06
N ALA A 82 8.25 -10.24 38.58
CA ALA A 82 8.89 -10.47 39.86
C ALA A 82 8.29 -9.48 40.86
#